data_AF-A0A2D3UR08-F1
#
_entry.id   AF-A0A2D3UR08-F1
#
_cell.length_a   1.000
_cell.length_b   1.000
_cell.length_c   1.000
_cell.angle_alpha   90.00
_cell.angle_beta   90.00
_cell.angle_gamma   90.00
#
_symmetry.space_group_name_H-M   'P 1'
#
loop_
_entity.id
_entity.type
_entity.pdbx_description
1 polymer ?
#
loop_
_entity_poly.entity_id
_entity_poly.type
_entity_poly.pdbx_seq_one_letter_code
_entity_poly.pdbx_strand_id
1 'polypeptide(L)'
;MTAHGGITGQGTGSVSIIDSHLNNVPKGITIPATGDLPSIVLDNLEVESSSVVVQDVNGKTIFAGTGGDLYVSSWSMGGAYLDQNGERQYLTGYLSPTPNKPTSLLDGTAKYFTQSKPLYQDVSPVVATDNGVSNGMGGDQTKNINTLLANNIGKVIFFPAGIYLVEGTVFVPMGSKIIGSGFSQIMATGSYFQDKTKPNVMVRVGNKGDEGVVEIQDFLFTVQGPTAGCILMEWNIAQSNQGSAAMWNSHFRVGGAEGTDLQVAQCQGAASGGKCDAATMMMMHITPGATGYFENVWAWVADHDLDNPGNAKAVETQQGIPVNADTNLNIYGGRASSLYNYQIQNASTLFFSHMQTESPYYQPKKSIGDFAYSPNSGGFSNDPTFSDCSQPNCLSAWALRVLSSKIILIYSTGFYSFFNDQQLGCGGQQNCQERLIQTNYVGELFYYNIFTYGATEIISPAGGVPPPIFFNDSNQNGYTSEVAAFLELADLSAQSLGSELGSGGGNGSGVVYINPTIWMEPQASRTVDCIPPCTFVLPPITLATPTTITFPPWTTTLEVGWTTTSAYTTTDSVGPATITTSFFTSIYETTVLTIPPVTTTEIPIWNVENKRNHDYNDIPDE
;
A
#
# COMPACT_ATOMS: atom_id res chain seq x y z
N MET A 1 -3.59 -7.66 25.69
CA MET A 1 -3.60 -8.47 24.45
C MET A 1 -3.26 -9.93 24.79
N THR A 2 -3.91 -10.46 25.83
CA THR A 2 -3.58 -11.77 26.42
C THR A 2 -4.70 -12.79 26.19
N ALA A 3 -5.72 -12.39 25.42
CA ALA A 3 -6.88 -13.22 25.16
C ALA A 3 -6.56 -14.13 23.96
N HIS A 4 -6.57 -15.44 24.21
CA HIS A 4 -6.65 -16.46 23.17
C HIS A 4 -8.12 -16.77 22.93
N GLY A 5 -8.55 -16.75 21.68
CA GLY A 5 -9.94 -16.95 21.26
C GLY A 5 -10.09 -18.03 20.19
N GLY A 6 -11.33 -18.45 19.94
CA GLY A 6 -11.67 -19.45 18.93
C GLY A 6 -11.34 -20.90 19.32
N ILE A 7 -11.74 -21.83 18.46
CA ILE A 7 -11.56 -23.29 18.63
C ILE A 7 -10.10 -23.75 18.58
N THR A 8 -9.20 -22.92 18.05
CA THR A 8 -7.76 -23.20 17.93
C THR A 8 -6.88 -22.48 18.96
N GLY A 9 -7.47 -21.59 19.78
CA GLY A 9 -6.71 -20.82 20.77
C GLY A 9 -5.82 -19.73 20.17
N GLN A 10 -6.16 -19.21 18.99
CA GLN A 10 -5.41 -18.14 18.34
C GLN A 10 -5.43 -16.85 19.20
N GLY A 11 -4.25 -16.25 19.39
CA GLY A 11 -4.08 -14.99 20.11
C GLY A 11 -4.05 -13.77 19.19
N THR A 12 -3.68 -12.62 19.74
CA THR A 12 -3.38 -11.42 18.95
C THR A 12 -2.13 -11.64 18.09
N GLY A 13 -2.23 -11.49 16.77
CA GLY A 13 -1.09 -11.61 15.84
C GLY A 13 -0.19 -10.36 15.87
N SER A 14 -0.77 -9.18 15.69
CA SER A 14 -0.05 -7.90 15.78
C SER A 14 -0.91 -6.73 16.25
N VAL A 15 -0.25 -5.65 16.66
CA VAL A 15 -0.86 -4.38 17.06
C VAL A 15 0.04 -3.19 16.70
N SER A 16 -0.55 -2.14 16.14
CA SER A 16 0.09 -0.83 15.98
C SER A 16 -0.61 0.18 16.89
N ILE A 17 0.16 0.88 17.73
CA ILE A 17 -0.34 1.96 18.59
C ILE A 17 0.42 3.22 18.22
N ILE A 18 -0.32 4.20 17.68
CA ILE A 18 0.23 5.40 17.04
C ILE A 18 -0.39 6.62 17.71
N ASP A 19 0.42 7.67 17.92
CA ASP A 19 -0.02 9.01 18.42
C ASP A 19 -0.84 8.98 19.73
N SER A 20 -0.54 8.00 20.57
CA SER A 20 -1.31 7.67 21.77
C SER A 20 -0.68 8.22 23.05
N HIS A 21 -1.47 8.34 24.12
CA HIS A 21 -1.02 8.77 25.44
C HIS A 21 -1.45 7.78 26.52
N LEU A 22 -0.48 7.23 27.25
CA LEU A 22 -0.70 6.40 28.43
C LEU A 22 -0.49 7.25 29.68
N ASN A 23 -1.58 7.63 30.34
CA ASN A 23 -1.54 8.44 31.55
C ASN A 23 -2.03 7.65 32.78
N ASN A 24 -1.20 7.58 33.83
CA ASN A 24 -1.51 6.89 35.09
C ASN A 24 -1.96 5.44 34.90
N VAL A 25 -1.40 4.74 33.91
CA VAL A 25 -1.73 3.35 33.60
C VAL A 25 -0.69 2.43 34.27
N PRO A 26 -1.07 1.61 35.26
CA PRO A 26 -0.10 0.73 35.95
C PRO A 26 0.57 -0.29 35.01
N LYS A 27 -0.16 -0.74 33.98
CA LYS A 27 0.29 -1.66 32.94
C LYS A 27 -0.29 -1.23 31.60
N GLY A 28 0.54 -0.71 30.69
CA GLY A 28 0.09 -0.28 29.37
C GLY A 28 -0.42 -1.45 28.53
N ILE A 29 0.50 -2.33 28.13
CA ILE A 29 0.24 -3.46 27.23
C ILE A 29 0.66 -4.75 27.93
N THR A 30 -0.27 -5.70 27.98
CA THR A 30 -0.01 -7.06 28.48
C THR A 30 -0.02 -8.07 27.35
N ILE A 31 0.98 -8.94 27.32
CA ILE A 31 1.14 -10.01 26.32
C ILE A 31 1.26 -11.40 26.97
N PRO A 32 1.02 -12.50 26.22
CA PRO A 32 1.30 -13.84 26.70
C PRO A 32 2.79 -14.02 27.08
N ALA A 33 3.08 -14.91 28.03
CA ALA A 33 4.46 -15.17 28.45
C ALA A 33 5.18 -16.23 27.59
N THR A 34 4.41 -17.06 26.87
CA THR A 34 4.89 -18.17 26.04
C THR A 34 3.95 -18.38 24.87
N GLY A 35 4.44 -19.01 23.79
CA GLY A 35 3.67 -19.28 22.58
C GLY A 35 3.83 -18.17 21.55
N ASP A 36 2.78 -17.98 20.75
CA ASP A 36 2.72 -17.00 19.68
C ASP A 36 2.63 -15.58 20.29
N LEU A 37 3.78 -14.89 20.32
CA LEU A 37 3.87 -13.52 20.84
C LEU A 37 3.38 -12.53 19.76
N PRO A 38 2.60 -11.49 20.13
CA PRO A 38 2.14 -10.50 19.17
C PRO A 38 3.30 -9.63 18.68
N SER A 39 3.29 -9.25 17.40
CA SER A 39 4.13 -8.14 16.91
C SER A 39 3.55 -6.81 17.39
N ILE A 40 4.35 -6.00 18.08
CA ILE A 40 3.93 -4.70 18.62
C ILE A 40 4.73 -3.62 17.94
N VAL A 41 4.06 -2.60 17.42
CA VAL A 41 4.69 -1.37 16.94
C VAL A 41 4.08 -0.19 17.70
N LEU A 42 4.94 0.59 18.36
CA LEU A 42 4.58 1.81 19.07
C LEU A 42 5.25 2.97 18.35
N ASP A 43 4.48 4.00 18.02
CA ASP A 43 4.99 5.15 17.29
C ASP A 43 4.34 6.43 17.82
N ASN A 44 5.15 7.44 18.17
CA ASN A 44 4.69 8.67 18.83
C ASN A 44 3.82 8.38 20.07
N LEU A 45 4.33 7.57 20.99
CA LEU A 45 3.64 7.21 22.23
C LEU A 45 4.17 8.07 23.38
N GLU A 46 3.27 8.82 24.01
CA GLU A 46 3.54 9.56 25.24
C GLU A 46 3.16 8.69 26.45
N VAL A 47 4.06 8.59 27.43
CA VAL A 47 3.88 7.78 28.63
C VAL A 47 4.12 8.66 29.85
N GLU A 48 3.07 8.89 30.64
CA GLU A 48 3.08 9.71 31.85
C GLU A 48 2.71 8.84 33.06
N SER A 49 3.55 8.88 34.10
CA SER A 49 3.26 8.25 35.40
C SER A 49 2.85 6.77 35.30
N SER A 50 3.43 6.03 34.36
CA SER A 50 3.10 4.64 34.06
C SER A 50 4.34 3.78 34.21
N SER A 51 4.32 2.83 35.16
CA SER A 51 5.51 2.06 35.54
C SER A 51 6.01 1.09 34.46
N VAL A 52 5.10 0.58 33.63
CA VAL A 52 5.41 -0.43 32.61
C VAL A 52 4.60 -0.16 31.34
N VAL A 53 5.27 -0.07 30.20
CA VAL A 53 4.65 0.10 28.88
C VAL A 53 4.25 -1.27 28.32
N VAL A 54 5.18 -2.25 28.33
CA VAL A 54 4.91 -3.62 27.86
C VAL A 54 5.36 -4.63 28.92
N GLN A 55 4.45 -5.54 29.30
CA GLN A 55 4.67 -6.61 30.27
C GLN A 55 4.11 -7.94 29.77
N ASP A 56 4.70 -9.07 30.16
CA ASP A 56 4.03 -10.36 30.04
C ASP A 56 3.02 -10.62 31.18
N VAL A 57 2.18 -11.64 31.03
CA VAL A 57 1.21 -12.07 32.06
C VAL A 57 1.86 -12.58 33.35
N ASN A 58 3.12 -13.01 33.32
CA ASN A 58 3.86 -13.52 34.48
C ASN A 58 4.54 -12.39 35.28
N GLY A 59 4.45 -11.15 34.80
CA GLY A 59 5.00 -9.97 35.46
C GLY A 59 6.38 -9.54 34.96
N LYS A 60 6.95 -10.18 33.93
CA LYS A 60 8.22 -9.76 33.32
C LYS A 60 8.00 -8.47 32.54
N THR A 61 8.75 -7.43 32.90
CA THR A 61 8.75 -6.17 32.15
C THR A 61 9.58 -6.33 30.87
N ILE A 62 8.98 -5.98 29.74
CA ILE A 62 9.62 -6.01 28.42
C ILE A 62 10.03 -4.60 28.02
N PHE A 63 9.12 -3.63 28.21
CA PHE A 63 9.40 -2.22 28.03
C PHE A 63 9.00 -1.45 29.29
N ALA A 64 10.00 -0.97 30.01
CA ALA A 64 9.81 -0.19 31.23
C ALA A 64 9.21 1.18 30.89
N GLY A 65 8.28 1.65 31.72
CA GLY A 65 7.83 3.03 31.68
C GLY A 65 8.64 3.90 32.63
N THR A 66 8.10 5.05 33.01
CA THR A 66 8.77 5.96 33.94
C THR A 66 7.77 6.55 34.95
N GLY A 67 8.29 7.05 36.07
CA GLY A 67 7.48 7.80 37.03
C GLY A 67 7.17 9.25 36.60
N GLY A 68 7.69 9.70 35.46
CA GLY A 68 7.44 11.02 34.87
C GLY A 68 7.05 10.88 33.38
N ASP A 69 7.45 11.85 32.56
CA ASP A 69 7.14 11.86 31.13
C ASP A 69 8.22 11.11 30.33
N LEU A 70 7.77 10.16 29.51
CA LEU A 70 8.59 9.45 28.53
C LEU A 70 7.92 9.56 27.16
N TYR A 71 8.69 10.01 26.19
CA TYR A 71 8.27 10.08 24.80
C TYR A 71 8.95 8.99 23.98
N VAL A 72 8.15 8.14 23.35
CA VAL A 72 8.62 7.02 22.53
C VAL A 72 8.39 7.38 21.07
N SER A 73 9.47 7.66 20.34
CA SER A 73 9.41 8.03 18.92
C SER A 73 8.96 6.85 18.05
N SER A 74 9.69 5.74 18.08
CA SER A 74 9.33 4.49 17.39
C SER A 74 9.98 3.30 18.09
N TRP A 75 9.18 2.32 18.47
CA TRP A 75 9.59 1.11 19.17
C TRP A 75 8.84 -0.09 18.60
N SER A 76 9.52 -1.24 18.47
CA SER A 76 8.90 -2.45 17.96
C SER A 76 9.37 -3.69 18.70
N MET A 77 8.49 -4.69 18.73
CA MET A 77 8.75 -6.05 19.19
C MET A 77 8.21 -7.03 18.14
N GLY A 78 9.07 -7.92 17.65
CA GLY A 78 8.70 -8.95 16.67
C GLY A 78 9.80 -9.17 15.63
N GLY A 79 9.49 -9.95 14.59
CA GLY A 79 10.41 -10.14 13.47
C GLY A 79 10.44 -8.92 12.56
N ALA A 80 11.62 -8.45 12.22
CA ALA A 80 11.86 -7.27 11.41
C ALA A 80 12.96 -7.49 10.37
N TYR A 81 12.87 -6.77 9.26
CA TYR A 81 13.86 -6.71 8.19
C TYR A 81 14.41 -5.30 8.15
N LEU A 82 15.63 -5.12 8.66
CA LEU A 82 16.20 -3.80 8.96
C LEU A 82 17.30 -3.37 7.97
N ASP A 83 17.93 -4.33 7.31
CA ASP A 83 19.04 -4.11 6.39
C ASP A 83 18.87 -4.94 5.12
N GLN A 84 19.58 -4.57 4.06
CA GLN A 84 19.43 -5.14 2.71
C GLN A 84 19.92 -6.61 2.59
N ASN A 85 20.35 -7.25 3.67
CA ASN A 85 20.75 -8.66 3.62
C ASN A 85 19.52 -9.59 3.52
N GLY A 86 18.30 -9.07 3.68
CA GLY A 86 17.06 -9.85 3.60
C GLY A 86 16.91 -10.87 4.73
N GLU A 87 17.68 -10.74 5.81
CA GLU A 87 17.62 -11.65 6.95
C GLU A 87 16.65 -11.14 8.01
N ARG A 88 15.79 -12.04 8.50
CA ARG A 88 14.84 -11.72 9.56
C ARG A 88 15.56 -11.59 10.91
N GLN A 89 15.41 -10.44 11.55
CA GLN A 89 15.95 -10.14 12.87
C GLN A 89 14.81 -10.04 13.88
N TYR A 90 14.95 -10.62 15.06
CA TYR A 90 13.99 -10.40 16.15
C TYR A 90 14.38 -9.15 16.93
N LEU A 91 13.57 -8.11 16.81
CA LEU A 91 13.75 -6.84 17.51
C LEU A 91 12.86 -6.78 18.74
N THR A 92 13.37 -6.18 19.81
CA THR A 92 12.57 -5.68 20.94
C THR A 92 13.27 -4.42 21.42
N GLY A 93 12.85 -3.26 20.92
CA GLY A 93 13.58 -2.02 21.14
C GLY A 93 13.16 -0.87 20.25
N TYR A 94 13.88 0.24 20.36
CA TYR A 94 13.70 1.39 19.49
C TYR A 94 14.10 1.05 18.06
N LEU A 95 13.33 1.55 17.10
CA LEU A 95 13.58 1.36 15.68
C LEU A 95 14.57 2.41 15.17
N SER A 96 15.51 1.97 14.34
CA SER A 96 16.43 2.82 13.56
C SER A 96 16.53 2.26 12.14
N PRO A 97 16.26 3.05 11.09
CA PRO A 97 15.89 4.46 11.14
C PRO A 97 14.46 4.70 11.65
N THR A 98 14.22 5.88 12.23
CA THR A 98 12.87 6.35 12.59
C THR A 98 12.16 6.95 11.37
N PRO A 99 10.83 6.79 11.26
CA PRO A 99 10.07 7.33 10.14
C PRO A 99 10.16 8.85 10.09
N ASN A 100 10.60 9.38 8.94
CA ASN A 100 10.49 10.80 8.65
C ASN A 100 9.03 11.09 8.28
N LYS A 101 8.31 11.81 9.14
CA LYS A 101 6.89 12.15 8.93
C LYS A 101 6.78 13.56 8.34
N PRO A 102 6.39 13.72 7.06
CA PRO A 102 6.16 15.02 6.47
C PRO A 102 5.12 15.83 7.24
N THR A 103 5.37 17.13 7.41
CA THR A 103 4.44 18.05 8.10
C THR A 103 3.06 18.10 7.44
N SER A 104 2.96 17.81 6.14
CA SER A 104 1.68 17.73 5.41
C SER A 104 0.77 16.59 5.87
N LEU A 105 1.32 15.57 6.55
CA LEU A 105 0.55 14.46 7.14
C LEU A 105 0.20 14.70 8.62
N LEU A 106 0.69 15.78 9.24
CA LEU A 106 0.58 16.02 10.68
C LEU A 106 -0.38 17.16 11.00
N ASP A 107 -1.06 17.11 12.14
CA ASP A 107 -2.06 18.09 12.62
C ASP A 107 -1.47 19.36 13.28
N GLY A 108 -0.14 19.53 13.23
CA GLY A 108 0.59 20.60 13.90
C GLY A 108 1.00 20.30 15.35
N THR A 109 0.49 19.21 15.96
CA THR A 109 0.93 18.70 17.27
C THR A 109 1.90 17.52 17.16
N ALA A 110 2.47 17.34 15.96
CA ALA A 110 3.31 16.20 15.56
C ALA A 110 2.59 14.84 15.55
N LYS A 111 1.26 14.83 15.62
CA LYS A 111 0.41 13.65 15.39
C LYS A 111 -0.10 13.63 13.96
N TYR A 112 -0.42 12.46 13.43
CA TYR A 112 -1.08 12.31 12.14
C TYR A 112 -2.42 13.05 12.15
N PHE A 113 -2.69 13.74 11.05
CA PHE A 113 -3.95 14.43 10.86
C PHE A 113 -5.10 13.43 10.82
N THR A 114 -6.05 13.62 11.72
CA THR A 114 -7.31 12.86 11.76
C THR A 114 -8.47 13.83 11.79
N GLN A 115 -9.53 13.48 11.06
CA GLN A 115 -10.73 14.29 11.00
C GLN A 115 -11.94 13.38 11.02
N SER A 116 -12.73 13.45 12.09
CA SER A 116 -14.00 12.74 12.15
C SER A 116 -15.01 13.31 11.16
N LYS A 117 -15.92 12.46 10.69
CA LYS A 117 -17.02 12.83 9.79
C LYS A 117 -17.79 14.07 10.30
N PRO A 118 -17.83 15.18 9.54
CA PRO A 118 -18.65 16.34 9.88
C PRO A 118 -20.15 16.01 9.99
N LEU A 119 -20.82 16.44 11.07
CA LEU A 119 -22.24 16.13 11.33
C LEU A 119 -23.24 17.21 10.86
N TYR A 120 -22.76 18.40 10.50
CA TYR A 120 -23.59 19.53 10.02
C TYR A 120 -24.86 19.85 10.83
N GLN A 121 -24.80 19.78 12.17
CA GLN A 121 -25.96 19.85 13.07
C GLN A 121 -26.85 21.09 12.89
N ASP A 122 -26.27 22.23 12.53
CA ASP A 122 -26.97 23.52 12.39
C ASP A 122 -27.22 23.94 10.93
N VAL A 123 -27.02 23.04 9.96
CA VAL A 123 -27.17 23.34 8.52
C VAL A 123 -28.49 22.78 8.00
N SER A 124 -29.28 23.61 7.32
CA SER A 124 -30.42 23.14 6.53
C SER A 124 -29.94 22.70 5.14
N PRO A 125 -29.95 21.40 4.81
CA PRO A 125 -29.39 20.92 3.56
C PRO A 125 -30.35 21.16 2.37
N VAL A 126 -29.78 21.22 1.18
CA VAL A 126 -30.53 21.17 -0.08
C VAL A 126 -30.81 19.70 -0.41
N VAL A 127 -32.07 19.30 -0.46
CA VAL A 127 -32.46 17.91 -0.70
C VAL A 127 -32.48 17.61 -2.21
N ALA A 128 -31.82 16.54 -2.64
CA ALA A 128 -31.68 16.20 -4.05
C ALA A 128 -33.02 15.88 -4.74
N THR A 129 -33.89 15.12 -4.07
CA THR A 129 -35.21 14.73 -4.61
C THR A 129 -36.16 15.91 -4.78
N ASP A 130 -36.09 16.89 -3.88
CA ASP A 130 -36.88 18.13 -3.97
C ASP A 130 -36.45 19.03 -5.14
N ASN A 131 -35.27 18.75 -5.70
CA ASN A 131 -34.67 19.43 -6.85
C ASN A 131 -34.71 18.58 -8.13
N GLY A 132 -35.61 17.60 -8.21
CA GLY A 132 -35.89 16.85 -9.44
C GLY A 132 -34.93 15.69 -9.73
N VAL A 133 -34.09 15.29 -8.77
CA VAL A 133 -33.25 14.09 -8.87
C VAL A 133 -34.06 12.88 -8.39
N SER A 134 -34.34 11.92 -9.27
CA SER A 134 -35.02 10.67 -8.91
C SER A 134 -34.05 9.70 -8.23
N ASN A 135 -34.50 9.04 -7.16
CA ASN A 135 -33.74 8.04 -6.40
C ASN A 135 -34.33 6.61 -6.53
N GLY A 136 -35.20 6.39 -7.53
CA GLY A 136 -35.94 5.14 -7.73
C GLY A 136 -35.36 4.19 -8.78
N MET A 137 -34.05 4.27 -9.09
CA MET A 137 -33.38 3.47 -10.15
C MET A 137 -33.97 3.69 -11.57
N GLY A 138 -34.73 4.77 -11.78
CA GLY A 138 -35.43 5.03 -13.05
C GLY A 138 -34.88 6.24 -13.80
N GLY A 139 -34.46 6.03 -15.05
CA GLY A 139 -34.01 7.07 -15.98
C GLY A 139 -32.66 7.69 -15.60
N ASP A 140 -31.98 8.27 -16.59
CA ASP A 140 -30.68 8.90 -16.39
C ASP A 140 -30.77 10.19 -15.56
N GLN A 141 -30.14 10.19 -14.38
CA GLN A 141 -30.08 11.32 -13.45
C GLN A 141 -28.84 12.19 -13.62
N THR A 142 -27.92 11.84 -14.52
CA THR A 142 -26.61 12.52 -14.67
C THR A 142 -26.76 14.03 -14.78
N LYS A 143 -27.63 14.51 -15.68
CA LYS A 143 -27.85 15.95 -15.90
C LYS A 143 -28.46 16.64 -14.68
N ASN A 144 -29.41 16.00 -14.01
CA ASN A 144 -30.10 16.56 -12.85
C ASN A 144 -29.15 16.69 -11.67
N ILE A 145 -28.34 15.66 -11.41
CA ILE A 145 -27.31 15.68 -10.37
C ILE A 145 -26.28 16.77 -10.67
N ASN A 146 -25.73 16.83 -11.88
CA ASN A 146 -24.76 17.86 -12.25
C ASN A 146 -25.31 19.28 -12.11
N THR A 147 -26.57 19.49 -12.48
CA THR A 147 -27.25 20.79 -12.33
C THR A 147 -27.43 21.15 -10.85
N LEU A 148 -27.85 20.19 -10.02
CA LEU A 148 -28.00 20.37 -8.57
C LEU A 148 -26.68 20.76 -7.91
N LEU A 149 -25.60 20.03 -8.20
CA LEU A 149 -24.28 20.27 -7.62
C LEU A 149 -23.72 21.63 -8.06
N ALA A 150 -23.82 21.96 -9.36
CA ALA A 150 -23.34 23.23 -9.89
C ALA A 150 -24.08 24.45 -9.31
N ASN A 151 -25.39 24.34 -9.06
CA ASN A 151 -26.21 25.44 -8.53
C ASN A 151 -26.07 25.66 -7.02
N ASN A 152 -25.48 24.72 -6.28
CA ASN A 152 -25.46 24.73 -4.81
C ASN A 152 -24.05 24.58 -4.21
N ILE A 153 -23.02 25.05 -4.93
CA ILE A 153 -21.65 25.10 -4.43
C ILE A 153 -21.59 25.85 -3.07
N GLY A 154 -20.88 25.27 -2.10
CA GLY A 154 -20.74 25.81 -0.75
C GLY A 154 -21.90 25.48 0.20
N LYS A 155 -23.01 24.91 -0.29
CA LYS A 155 -24.10 24.39 0.54
C LYS A 155 -23.93 22.90 0.78
N VAL A 156 -24.51 22.42 1.87
CA VAL A 156 -24.64 20.97 2.13
C VAL A 156 -25.82 20.44 1.32
N ILE A 157 -25.56 19.40 0.53
CA ILE A 157 -26.54 18.75 -0.34
C ILE A 157 -26.81 17.35 0.21
N PHE A 158 -28.07 17.08 0.52
CA PHE A 158 -28.52 15.81 1.06
C PHE A 158 -29.15 14.95 -0.03
N PHE A 159 -28.64 13.73 -0.16
CA PHE A 159 -29.16 12.68 -1.03
C PHE A 159 -29.93 11.68 -0.17
N PRO A 160 -31.27 11.69 -0.19
CA PRO A 160 -32.07 10.67 0.47
C PRO A 160 -31.68 9.26 0.01
N ALA A 161 -31.94 8.27 0.88
CA ALA A 161 -31.71 6.87 0.56
C ALA A 161 -32.38 6.49 -0.77
N GLY A 162 -31.68 5.74 -1.61
CA GLY A 162 -32.18 5.30 -2.90
C GLY A 162 -31.04 5.11 -3.90
N ILE A 163 -31.43 4.83 -5.14
CA ILE A 163 -30.53 4.45 -6.23
C ILE A 163 -30.69 5.47 -7.36
N TYR A 164 -29.60 6.18 -7.60
CA TYR A 164 -29.48 7.25 -8.59
C TYR A 164 -28.75 6.70 -9.80
N LEU A 165 -29.52 6.33 -10.83
CA LEU A 165 -28.98 5.76 -12.06
C LEU A 165 -28.34 6.85 -12.92
N VAL A 166 -27.13 6.62 -13.40
CA VAL A 166 -26.38 7.58 -14.23
C VAL A 166 -25.84 6.90 -15.49
N GLU A 167 -26.09 7.51 -16.65
CA GLU A 167 -25.57 7.06 -17.96
C GLU A 167 -24.42 7.95 -18.47
N GLY A 168 -23.91 8.86 -17.63
CA GLY A 168 -22.80 9.74 -17.95
C GLY A 168 -22.02 10.18 -16.70
N THR A 169 -21.03 11.04 -16.90
CA THR A 169 -20.17 11.51 -15.80
C THR A 169 -20.90 12.50 -14.89
N VAL A 170 -20.98 12.18 -13.60
CA VAL A 170 -21.33 13.08 -12.51
C VAL A 170 -20.08 13.88 -12.12
N PHE A 171 -20.16 15.20 -12.25
CA PHE A 171 -19.08 16.11 -11.89
C PHE A 171 -19.37 16.75 -10.53
N VAL A 172 -18.46 16.53 -9.58
CA VAL A 172 -18.49 17.13 -8.25
C VAL A 172 -17.57 18.36 -8.26
N PRO A 173 -18.11 19.59 -8.33
CA PRO A 173 -17.30 20.80 -8.38
C PRO A 173 -16.60 21.08 -7.04
N MET A 174 -15.50 21.84 -7.09
CA MET A 174 -14.87 22.40 -5.89
C MET A 174 -15.89 23.18 -5.05
N GLY A 175 -15.83 23.03 -3.73
CA GLY A 175 -16.77 23.59 -2.77
C GLY A 175 -18.01 22.71 -2.50
N SER A 176 -18.10 21.52 -3.09
CA SER A 176 -19.23 20.61 -2.87
C SER A 176 -19.16 19.91 -1.51
N LYS A 177 -20.31 19.86 -0.82
CA LYS A 177 -20.48 19.08 0.41
C LYS A 177 -21.71 18.20 0.25
N ILE A 178 -21.51 16.90 0.05
CA ILE A 178 -22.58 15.94 -0.24
C ILE A 178 -22.68 14.90 0.86
N ILE A 179 -23.91 14.68 1.33
CA ILE A 179 -24.23 13.70 2.38
C ILE A 179 -25.32 12.74 1.89
N GLY A 180 -25.09 11.46 2.05
CA GLY A 180 -26.06 10.40 1.78
C GLY A 180 -26.87 10.02 3.02
N SER A 181 -27.79 9.07 2.85
CA SER A 181 -28.58 8.49 3.95
C SER A 181 -28.71 6.99 3.73
N GLY A 182 -28.14 6.20 4.63
CA GLY A 182 -28.21 4.74 4.53
C GLY A 182 -27.55 4.20 3.25
N PHE A 183 -26.40 4.78 2.87
CA PHE A 183 -25.67 4.46 1.64
C PHE A 183 -26.44 4.79 0.35
N SER A 184 -26.62 6.09 0.09
CA SER A 184 -27.21 6.58 -1.16
C SER A 184 -26.37 6.13 -2.35
N GLN A 185 -26.99 5.45 -3.32
CA GLN A 185 -26.24 4.73 -4.35
C GLN A 185 -26.17 5.54 -5.64
N ILE A 186 -24.96 5.88 -6.10
CA ILE A 186 -24.75 6.35 -7.48
C ILE A 186 -24.40 5.13 -8.33
N MET A 187 -25.26 4.79 -9.29
CA MET A 187 -25.18 3.56 -10.06
C MET A 187 -24.95 3.86 -11.54
N ALA A 188 -23.76 3.54 -12.05
CA ALA A 188 -23.45 3.68 -13.48
C ALA A 188 -24.09 2.57 -14.32
N THR A 189 -24.63 2.94 -15.48
CA THR A 189 -25.08 1.99 -16.50
C THR A 189 -25.00 2.58 -17.92
N GLY A 190 -25.27 1.76 -18.93
CA GLY A 190 -25.40 2.20 -20.32
C GLY A 190 -24.12 2.16 -21.13
N SER A 191 -24.24 2.45 -22.43
CA SER A 191 -23.16 2.29 -23.43
C SER A 191 -21.97 3.21 -23.21
N TYR A 192 -22.16 4.34 -22.52
CA TYR A 192 -21.09 5.28 -22.17
C TYR A 192 -19.97 4.62 -21.35
N PHE A 193 -20.31 3.64 -20.52
CA PHE A 193 -19.36 2.95 -19.63
C PHE A 193 -18.94 1.57 -20.13
N GLN A 194 -19.32 1.14 -21.33
CA GLN A 194 -19.08 -0.23 -21.80
C GLN A 194 -17.71 -0.47 -22.44
N ASP A 195 -17.07 0.57 -22.97
CA ASP A 195 -15.83 0.42 -23.75
C ASP A 195 -14.58 0.37 -22.84
N LYS A 196 -14.06 -0.84 -22.62
CA LYS A 196 -12.82 -1.04 -21.85
C LYS A 196 -11.58 -0.42 -22.49
N THR A 197 -11.58 -0.14 -23.79
CA THR A 197 -10.45 0.50 -24.47
C THR A 197 -10.49 2.03 -24.36
N LYS A 198 -11.65 2.59 -24.02
CA LYS A 198 -11.90 4.01 -23.82
C LYS A 198 -12.65 4.23 -22.51
N PRO A 199 -11.98 4.03 -21.37
CA PRO A 199 -12.64 4.10 -20.08
C PRO A 199 -13.19 5.50 -19.81
N ASN A 200 -14.39 5.55 -19.21
CA ASN A 200 -15.07 6.77 -18.83
C ASN A 200 -15.33 6.80 -17.31
N VAL A 201 -15.25 7.99 -16.74
CA VAL A 201 -15.42 8.20 -15.30
C VAL A 201 -16.90 8.38 -14.96
N MET A 202 -17.38 7.68 -13.94
CA MET A 202 -18.72 7.88 -13.38
C MET A 202 -18.74 9.12 -12.48
N VAL A 203 -17.93 9.19 -11.43
CA VAL A 203 -17.84 10.36 -10.55
C VAL A 203 -16.49 11.04 -10.70
N ARG A 204 -16.47 12.26 -11.21
CA ARG A 204 -15.27 13.09 -11.30
C ARG A 204 -15.27 14.14 -10.20
N VAL A 205 -14.32 14.07 -9.28
CA VAL A 205 -14.17 14.99 -8.16
C VAL A 205 -13.13 16.05 -8.51
N GLY A 206 -13.63 17.25 -8.86
CA GLY A 206 -12.81 18.35 -9.37
C GLY A 206 -12.19 18.07 -10.75
N ASN A 207 -11.63 19.12 -11.35
CA ASN A 207 -10.73 19.01 -12.49
C ASN A 207 -9.27 18.93 -12.03
N LYS A 208 -8.39 18.50 -12.93
CA LYS A 208 -6.95 18.49 -12.66
C LYS A 208 -6.45 19.92 -12.41
N GLY A 209 -5.78 20.11 -11.29
CA GLY A 209 -5.29 21.42 -10.85
C GLY A 209 -6.31 22.24 -10.04
N ASP A 210 -7.54 21.74 -9.84
CA ASP A 210 -8.47 22.36 -8.91
C ASP A 210 -7.97 22.18 -7.47
N GLU A 211 -7.99 23.24 -6.69
CA GLU A 211 -7.67 23.23 -5.26
C GLU A 211 -8.85 23.81 -4.49
N GLY A 212 -9.34 23.11 -3.47
CA GLY A 212 -10.55 23.54 -2.78
C GLY A 212 -11.01 22.62 -1.66
N VAL A 213 -12.32 22.68 -1.40
CA VAL A 213 -13.01 21.88 -0.38
C VAL A 213 -13.95 20.91 -1.08
N VAL A 214 -13.86 19.61 -0.81
CA VAL A 214 -14.87 18.62 -1.19
C VAL A 214 -15.08 17.68 -0.02
N GLU A 215 -16.33 17.51 0.40
CA GLU A 215 -16.70 16.59 1.49
C GLU A 215 -17.74 15.61 0.95
N ILE A 216 -17.44 14.30 0.97
CA ILE A 216 -18.34 13.22 0.52
C ILE A 216 -18.61 12.27 1.68
N GLN A 217 -19.87 11.98 1.98
CA GLN A 217 -20.24 11.14 3.12
C GLN A 217 -21.41 10.20 2.84
N ASP A 218 -21.36 8.97 3.36
CA ASP A 218 -22.47 8.01 3.38
C ASP A 218 -23.01 7.63 1.97
N PHE A 219 -22.11 7.50 0.99
CA PHE A 219 -22.44 7.07 -0.39
C PHE A 219 -22.01 5.64 -0.68
N LEU A 220 -22.68 5.01 -1.64
CA LEU A 220 -22.23 3.79 -2.29
C LEU A 220 -22.11 4.03 -3.79
N PHE A 221 -20.92 3.81 -4.34
CA PHE A 221 -20.65 3.92 -5.77
C PHE A 221 -20.70 2.51 -6.37
N THR A 222 -21.61 2.28 -7.31
CA THR A 222 -21.88 0.94 -7.86
C THR A 222 -22.16 1.01 -9.36
N VAL A 223 -22.36 -0.16 -9.96
CA VAL A 223 -22.73 -0.33 -11.37
C VAL A 223 -23.96 -1.20 -11.51
N GLN A 224 -24.65 -1.03 -12.64
CA GLN A 224 -25.54 -2.01 -13.24
C GLN A 224 -24.93 -2.46 -14.56
N GLY A 225 -24.40 -3.69 -14.58
CA GLY A 225 -23.59 -4.21 -15.68
C GLY A 225 -24.39 -4.48 -16.96
N PRO A 226 -23.75 -4.52 -18.14
CA PRO A 226 -22.31 -4.38 -18.39
C PRO A 226 -21.82 -2.91 -18.51
N THR A 227 -20.70 -2.61 -17.87
CA THR A 227 -19.99 -1.32 -17.69
C THR A 227 -18.45 -1.47 -17.63
N ALA A 228 -17.86 -2.25 -18.56
CA ALA A 228 -16.43 -2.66 -18.54
C ALA A 228 -15.40 -1.51 -18.58
N GLY A 229 -15.79 -0.35 -19.11
CA GLY A 229 -14.98 0.86 -19.20
C GLY A 229 -15.22 1.83 -18.05
N CYS A 230 -16.01 1.49 -17.04
CA CYS A 230 -16.34 2.42 -15.96
C CYS A 230 -15.16 2.61 -14.99
N ILE A 231 -14.78 3.85 -14.76
CA ILE A 231 -13.99 4.26 -13.59
C ILE A 231 -14.97 4.85 -12.59
N LEU A 232 -15.26 4.15 -11.47
CA LEU A 232 -16.32 4.60 -10.54
C LEU A 232 -16.04 5.99 -9.98
N MET A 233 -14.80 6.26 -9.58
CA MET A 233 -14.38 7.59 -9.14
C MET A 233 -12.99 7.98 -9.64
N GLU A 234 -12.89 9.19 -10.18
CA GLU A 234 -11.64 9.89 -10.43
C GLU A 234 -11.54 11.08 -9.47
N TRP A 235 -10.50 11.08 -8.63
CA TRP A 235 -10.21 12.11 -7.66
C TRP A 235 -9.09 13.00 -8.17
N ASN A 236 -9.42 14.24 -8.55
CA ASN A 236 -8.47 15.20 -9.15
C ASN A 236 -8.15 16.38 -8.24
N ILE A 237 -9.05 16.69 -7.30
CA ILE A 237 -8.93 17.89 -6.48
C ILE A 237 -7.77 17.80 -5.48
N ALA A 238 -7.07 18.92 -5.29
CA ALA A 238 -6.16 19.16 -4.19
C ALA A 238 -6.87 19.87 -3.03
N GLN A 239 -6.46 19.58 -1.81
CA GLN A 239 -7.02 20.17 -0.61
C GLN A 239 -6.49 21.60 -0.46
N SER A 240 -7.40 22.56 -0.26
CA SER A 240 -7.03 23.95 0.06
C SER A 240 -6.47 24.12 1.48
N ASN A 241 -6.98 23.30 2.40
CA ASN A 241 -6.52 23.16 3.77
C ASN A 241 -6.47 21.67 4.12
N GLN A 242 -5.67 21.28 5.11
CA GLN A 242 -5.58 19.88 5.52
C GLN A 242 -6.97 19.31 5.87
N GLY A 243 -7.34 18.20 5.23
CA GLY A 243 -8.64 17.55 5.39
C GLY A 243 -9.83 18.20 4.66
N SER A 244 -9.59 19.29 3.92
CA SER A 244 -10.68 19.96 3.18
C SER A 244 -11.19 19.18 1.97
N ALA A 245 -10.39 18.28 1.41
CA ALA A 245 -10.80 17.33 0.38
C ALA A 245 -10.83 15.94 1.00
N ALA A 246 -12.03 15.42 1.29
CA ALA A 246 -12.17 14.24 2.13
C ALA A 246 -13.44 13.43 1.87
N MET A 247 -13.36 12.15 2.18
CA MET A 247 -14.46 11.19 2.04
C MET A 247 -14.54 10.27 3.25
N TRP A 248 -15.75 10.13 3.81
CA TRP A 248 -16.02 9.32 5.00
C TRP A 248 -17.15 8.33 4.74
N ASN A 249 -17.02 7.11 5.28
CA ASN A 249 -18.08 6.10 5.28
C ASN A 249 -18.75 5.96 3.91
N SER A 250 -17.94 5.95 2.85
CA SER A 250 -18.39 5.90 1.48
C SER A 250 -17.65 4.79 0.76
N HIS A 251 -18.39 3.91 0.09
CA HIS A 251 -17.89 2.62 -0.36
C HIS A 251 -18.08 2.46 -1.87
N PHE A 252 -17.32 1.55 -2.45
CA PHE A 252 -17.46 1.10 -3.83
C PHE A 252 -17.88 -0.37 -3.80
N ARG A 253 -18.98 -0.70 -4.47
CA ARG A 253 -19.44 -2.08 -4.63
C ARG A 253 -19.63 -2.38 -6.09
N VAL A 254 -19.04 -3.47 -6.55
CA VAL A 254 -19.15 -3.91 -7.94
C VAL A 254 -19.88 -5.26 -7.95
N GLY A 255 -21.19 -5.21 -8.24
CA GLY A 255 -22.09 -6.37 -8.30
C GLY A 255 -22.49 -6.94 -6.95
N GLY A 256 -23.00 -8.18 -6.96
CA GLY A 256 -23.37 -8.94 -5.75
C GLY A 256 -24.54 -8.35 -4.96
N ALA A 257 -25.46 -7.65 -5.63
CA ALA A 257 -26.65 -7.10 -5.01
C ALA A 257 -27.79 -6.90 -6.02
N GLU A 258 -29.02 -6.82 -5.51
CA GLU A 258 -30.22 -6.61 -6.31
C GLU A 258 -30.13 -5.33 -7.16
N GLY A 259 -30.53 -5.43 -8.43
CA GLY A 259 -30.52 -4.33 -9.40
C GLY A 259 -29.18 -4.06 -10.08
N THR A 260 -28.10 -4.75 -9.69
CA THR A 260 -26.78 -4.62 -10.35
C THR A 260 -26.67 -5.41 -11.65
N ASP A 261 -27.60 -6.33 -11.94
CA ASP A 261 -27.52 -7.33 -13.01
C ASP A 261 -26.23 -8.17 -12.99
N LEU A 262 -25.59 -8.23 -11.82
CA LEU A 262 -24.34 -8.94 -11.54
C LEU A 262 -24.52 -9.79 -10.27
N GLN A 263 -25.58 -10.58 -10.23
CA GLN A 263 -25.93 -11.49 -9.12
C GLN A 263 -25.60 -12.95 -9.50
N VAL A 264 -25.86 -13.89 -8.59
CA VAL A 264 -25.67 -15.33 -8.84
C VAL A 264 -26.38 -15.76 -10.13
N ALA A 265 -27.58 -15.23 -10.40
CA ALA A 265 -28.37 -15.58 -11.59
C ALA A 265 -27.65 -15.28 -12.92
N GLN A 266 -26.75 -14.31 -12.95
CA GLN A 266 -26.00 -13.91 -14.15
C GLN A 266 -24.56 -14.42 -14.13
N CYS A 267 -23.93 -14.48 -12.95
CA CYS A 267 -22.48 -14.56 -12.80
C CYS A 267 -21.95 -15.80 -12.06
N GLN A 268 -22.81 -16.74 -11.69
CA GLN A 268 -22.36 -17.98 -11.06
C GLN A 268 -21.51 -18.82 -12.02
N GLY A 269 -20.27 -19.13 -11.61
CA GLY A 269 -19.33 -19.90 -12.44
C GLY A 269 -19.03 -19.28 -13.80
N ALA A 270 -19.26 -17.98 -13.98
CA ALA A 270 -19.09 -17.32 -15.27
C ALA A 270 -17.62 -17.34 -15.70
N ALA A 271 -17.38 -17.80 -16.93
CA ALA A 271 -16.07 -17.66 -17.58
C ALA A 271 -15.82 -16.20 -17.96
N SER A 272 -14.54 -15.86 -18.09
CA SER A 272 -14.14 -14.56 -18.63
C SER A 272 -14.60 -14.37 -20.09
N GLY A 273 -14.79 -13.13 -20.52
CA GLY A 273 -15.34 -12.69 -21.80
C GLY A 273 -16.86 -12.44 -21.80
N GLY A 274 -17.54 -12.49 -20.65
CA GLY A 274 -19.00 -12.46 -20.54
C GLY A 274 -19.62 -11.15 -20.03
N LYS A 275 -20.90 -11.19 -19.65
CA LYS A 275 -21.62 -10.05 -19.05
C LYS A 275 -21.05 -9.65 -17.68
N CYS A 276 -20.45 -10.61 -16.97
CA CYS A 276 -19.85 -10.43 -15.65
C CYS A 276 -18.44 -9.85 -15.70
N ASP A 277 -17.81 -9.88 -16.87
CA ASP A 277 -16.51 -9.27 -17.11
C ASP A 277 -16.55 -7.77 -17.27
N ALA A 278 -17.74 -7.26 -17.51
CA ALA A 278 -17.97 -5.87 -17.79
C ALA A 278 -18.29 -5.10 -16.52
N ALA A 279 -17.88 -5.51 -15.33
CA ALA A 279 -18.42 -4.89 -14.13
C ALA A 279 -17.89 -3.46 -13.92
N THR A 280 -16.58 -3.24 -13.90
CA THR A 280 -15.99 -1.89 -13.89
C THR A 280 -14.53 -1.98 -14.26
N MET A 281 -13.93 -0.96 -14.89
CA MET A 281 -12.50 -0.92 -15.15
C MET A 281 -11.67 -0.68 -13.87
N MET A 282 -12.10 0.27 -13.04
CA MET A 282 -11.38 0.72 -11.84
C MET A 282 -12.35 1.32 -10.83
N MET A 283 -12.14 1.05 -9.53
CA MET A 283 -13.01 1.60 -8.48
C MET A 283 -12.62 3.03 -8.11
N MET A 284 -11.35 3.30 -7.89
CA MET A 284 -10.88 4.62 -7.49
C MET A 284 -9.56 4.97 -8.16
N HIS A 285 -9.47 6.18 -8.69
CA HIS A 285 -8.27 6.72 -9.32
C HIS A 285 -7.94 8.09 -8.77
N ILE A 286 -6.87 8.17 -7.97
CA ILE A 286 -6.33 9.44 -7.49
C ILE A 286 -5.28 9.90 -8.50
N THR A 287 -5.49 11.06 -9.11
CA THR A 287 -4.61 11.54 -10.19
C THR A 287 -3.42 12.34 -9.67
N PRO A 288 -2.36 12.53 -10.48
CA PRO A 288 -1.20 13.31 -10.07
C PRO A 288 -1.57 14.75 -9.66
N GLY A 289 -1.08 15.18 -8.51
CA GLY A 289 -1.36 16.50 -7.93
C GLY A 289 -2.62 16.55 -7.06
N ALA A 290 -3.43 15.50 -7.05
CA ALA A 290 -4.59 15.41 -6.17
C ALA A 290 -4.17 15.00 -4.74
N THR A 291 -4.95 15.42 -3.76
CA THR A 291 -4.76 15.04 -2.35
C THR A 291 -6.11 14.71 -1.73
N GLY A 292 -6.15 13.84 -0.72
CA GLY A 292 -7.39 13.61 0.00
C GLY A 292 -7.22 12.85 1.31
N TYR A 293 -8.23 12.99 2.17
CA TYR A 293 -8.39 12.20 3.39
C TYR A 293 -9.51 11.18 3.19
N PHE A 294 -9.22 9.90 3.42
CA PHE A 294 -10.14 8.80 3.17
C PHE A 294 -10.28 7.96 4.44
N GLU A 295 -11.47 7.94 5.02
CA GLU A 295 -11.73 7.20 6.25
C GLU A 295 -12.95 6.29 6.09
N ASN A 296 -12.78 5.02 6.47
CA ASN A 296 -13.81 3.99 6.33
C ASN A 296 -14.34 3.91 4.88
N VAL A 297 -13.42 3.65 3.96
CA VAL A 297 -13.69 3.46 2.53
C VAL A 297 -13.45 1.99 2.20
N TRP A 298 -14.46 1.32 1.67
CA TRP A 298 -14.35 -0.08 1.27
C TRP A 298 -14.56 -0.18 -0.22
N ALA A 299 -13.58 -0.72 -0.94
CA ALA A 299 -13.68 -0.97 -2.37
C ALA A 299 -13.80 -2.48 -2.60
N TRP A 300 -15.02 -2.95 -2.84
CA TRP A 300 -15.36 -4.37 -2.89
C TRP A 300 -15.87 -4.77 -4.27
N VAL A 301 -15.17 -5.71 -4.90
CA VAL A 301 -15.69 -6.48 -6.04
C VAL A 301 -16.33 -7.73 -5.48
N ALA A 302 -17.59 -7.97 -5.83
CA ALA A 302 -18.37 -8.97 -5.13
C ALA A 302 -17.87 -10.40 -5.38
N ASP A 303 -17.47 -11.06 -4.29
CA ASP A 303 -17.08 -12.48 -4.27
C ASP A 303 -18.28 -13.41 -3.96
N HIS A 304 -19.37 -12.85 -3.45
CA HIS A 304 -20.65 -13.52 -3.23
C HIS A 304 -21.81 -12.52 -3.38
N ASP A 305 -23.02 -13.04 -3.54
CA ASP A 305 -24.23 -12.23 -3.71
C ASP A 305 -24.86 -11.97 -2.34
N LEU A 306 -24.83 -10.71 -1.89
CA LEU A 306 -25.31 -10.29 -0.57
C LEU A 306 -26.80 -10.57 -0.38
N ASP A 307 -27.59 -10.44 -1.44
CA ASP A 307 -29.04 -10.56 -1.40
C ASP A 307 -29.51 -12.01 -1.64
N ASN A 308 -28.58 -12.96 -1.77
CA ASN A 308 -28.90 -14.38 -1.87
C ASN A 308 -29.51 -14.89 -0.54
N PRO A 309 -30.76 -15.41 -0.54
CA PRO A 309 -31.39 -15.96 0.66
C PRO A 309 -30.61 -17.11 1.31
N GLY A 310 -29.72 -17.78 0.56
CA GLY A 310 -28.84 -18.83 1.06
C GLY A 310 -27.83 -18.37 2.11
N ASN A 311 -27.39 -17.11 2.06
CA ASN A 311 -26.40 -16.56 3.00
C ASN A 311 -26.91 -16.52 4.45
N ALA A 312 -28.23 -16.47 4.66
CA ALA A 312 -28.83 -16.53 5.99
C ALA A 312 -28.55 -17.87 6.72
N LYS A 313 -28.03 -18.88 6.01
CA LYS A 313 -27.65 -20.20 6.56
C LYS A 313 -26.14 -20.38 6.64
N ALA A 314 -25.37 -19.32 6.44
CA ALA A 314 -23.92 -19.36 6.46
C ALA A 314 -23.39 -19.66 7.88
N VAL A 315 -22.44 -20.58 8.00
CA VAL A 315 -21.80 -20.92 9.30
C VAL A 315 -20.29 -20.87 9.15
N GLU A 316 -19.58 -20.20 10.04
CA GLU A 316 -18.12 -20.04 9.98
C GLU A 316 -17.36 -21.39 9.91
N THR A 317 -16.41 -21.53 8.97
CA THR A 317 -15.48 -22.68 8.93
C THR A 317 -14.21 -22.42 9.72
N GLN A 318 -13.46 -23.49 9.99
CA GLN A 318 -12.08 -23.42 10.48
C GLN A 318 -11.12 -22.65 9.55
N GLN A 319 -11.50 -22.45 8.28
CA GLN A 319 -10.68 -21.76 7.28
C GLN A 319 -11.03 -20.26 7.18
N GLY A 320 -11.96 -19.76 8.00
CA GLY A 320 -12.40 -18.36 8.01
C GLY A 320 -13.50 -18.03 6.99
N ILE A 321 -13.87 -18.99 6.13
CA ILE A 321 -14.91 -18.82 5.10
C ILE A 321 -16.21 -19.48 5.55
N PRO A 322 -17.39 -18.85 5.46
CA PRO A 322 -18.64 -19.49 5.87
C PRO A 322 -19.07 -20.67 4.98
N VAL A 323 -19.43 -21.81 5.59
CA VAL A 323 -20.17 -22.91 4.95
C VAL A 323 -21.52 -22.39 4.49
N ASN A 324 -21.90 -22.64 3.23
CA ASN A 324 -23.16 -22.22 2.57
C ASN A 324 -23.24 -20.80 2.02
N ALA A 325 -22.19 -19.97 2.15
CA ALA A 325 -22.07 -18.79 1.30
C ALA A 325 -21.73 -19.28 -0.13
N ASP A 326 -22.53 -18.90 -1.12
CA ASP A 326 -22.24 -19.24 -2.52
C ASP A 326 -21.13 -18.32 -3.04
N THR A 327 -19.88 -18.70 -2.76
CA THR A 327 -18.67 -17.97 -3.16
C THR A 327 -18.26 -18.24 -4.61
N ASN A 328 -19.11 -18.93 -5.39
CA ASN A 328 -18.90 -19.17 -6.82
C ASN A 328 -19.49 -18.02 -7.66
N LEU A 329 -19.40 -16.79 -7.17
CA LEU A 329 -19.79 -15.60 -7.92
C LEU A 329 -18.55 -15.01 -8.60
N ASN A 330 -18.52 -15.07 -9.93
CA ASN A 330 -17.38 -14.58 -10.71
C ASN A 330 -17.71 -13.24 -11.35
N ILE A 331 -17.29 -12.17 -10.70
CA ILE A 331 -17.39 -10.81 -11.23
C ILE A 331 -15.99 -10.30 -11.54
N TYR A 332 -15.72 -9.95 -12.80
CA TYR A 332 -14.43 -9.43 -13.19
C TYR A 332 -14.46 -7.91 -13.24
N GLY A 333 -13.94 -7.31 -12.17
CA GLY A 333 -13.79 -5.86 -12.01
C GLY A 333 -12.58 -5.30 -12.75
N GLY A 334 -12.43 -5.48 -14.06
CA GLY A 334 -11.46 -4.62 -14.74
C GLY A 334 -10.01 -4.91 -14.40
N ARG A 335 -9.33 -3.83 -14.07
CA ARG A 335 -8.04 -3.77 -13.40
C ARG A 335 -8.20 -4.01 -11.90
N ALA A 336 -9.25 -3.43 -11.33
CA ALA A 336 -9.53 -3.46 -9.90
C ALA A 336 -9.76 -4.90 -9.42
N SER A 337 -8.93 -5.32 -8.49
CA SER A 337 -8.94 -6.66 -7.90
C SER A 337 -8.53 -7.79 -8.86
N SER A 338 -8.64 -7.65 -10.19
CA SER A 338 -8.13 -8.68 -11.13
C SER A 338 -6.63 -8.59 -11.38
N LEU A 339 -6.05 -7.40 -11.45
CA LEU A 339 -4.61 -7.20 -11.65
C LEU A 339 -3.92 -6.78 -10.35
N TYR A 340 -4.55 -5.87 -9.60
CA TYR A 340 -4.10 -5.40 -8.30
C TYR A 340 -5.25 -4.84 -7.48
N ASN A 341 -5.12 -4.89 -6.16
CA ASN A 341 -6.02 -4.22 -5.22
C ASN A 341 -5.57 -2.78 -4.96
N TYR A 342 -4.30 -2.59 -4.60
CA TYR A 342 -3.67 -1.27 -4.49
C TYR A 342 -2.47 -1.14 -5.43
N GLN A 343 -2.43 -0.03 -6.16
CA GLN A 343 -1.25 0.37 -6.93
C GLN A 343 -0.90 1.83 -6.64
N ILE A 344 0.24 2.02 -5.99
CA ILE A 344 0.85 3.31 -5.70
C ILE A 344 1.91 3.54 -6.75
N GLN A 345 1.73 4.58 -7.57
CA GLN A 345 2.65 4.86 -8.67
C GLN A 345 3.00 6.34 -8.73
N ASN A 346 4.30 6.64 -8.84
CA ASN A 346 4.81 8.02 -8.93
C ASN A 346 4.24 8.93 -7.84
N ALA A 347 3.94 8.36 -6.67
CA ALA A 347 3.35 9.06 -5.56
C ALA A 347 4.43 9.50 -4.59
N SER A 348 4.14 10.57 -3.87
CA SER A 348 4.98 11.05 -2.78
C SER A 348 4.12 11.40 -1.58
N THR A 349 4.56 11.04 -0.39
CA THR A 349 3.91 11.40 0.89
C THR A 349 2.53 10.78 1.04
N LEU A 350 2.50 9.49 1.39
CA LEU A 350 1.27 8.77 1.69
C LEU A 350 1.33 8.14 3.09
N PHE A 351 0.19 8.13 3.77
CA PHE A 351 0.00 7.41 5.03
C PHE A 351 -1.20 6.48 4.90
N PHE A 352 -1.02 5.23 5.32
CA PHE A 352 -2.08 4.23 5.36
C PHE A 352 -2.12 3.56 6.73
N SER A 353 -3.32 3.44 7.29
CA SER A 353 -3.58 2.61 8.48
C SER A 353 -5.09 2.36 8.62
N HIS A 354 -5.61 1.12 8.64
CA HIS A 354 -5.03 -0.17 8.26
C HIS A 354 -5.44 -0.52 6.81
N MET A 355 -4.60 -1.20 6.03
CA MET A 355 -4.98 -1.69 4.69
C MET A 355 -5.30 -3.18 4.71
N GLN A 356 -6.41 -3.56 4.09
CA GLN A 356 -6.80 -4.96 3.92
C GLN A 356 -7.02 -5.26 2.44
N THR A 357 -6.65 -6.48 2.00
CA THR A 357 -7.02 -6.98 0.67
C THR A 357 -7.26 -8.48 0.65
N GLU A 358 -8.09 -8.93 -0.30
CA GLU A 358 -8.21 -10.32 -0.69
C GLU A 358 -8.03 -10.51 -2.19
N SER A 359 -7.38 -11.60 -2.58
CA SER A 359 -7.30 -11.99 -3.99
C SER A 359 -8.65 -12.58 -4.44
N PRO A 360 -9.14 -12.27 -5.67
CA PRO A 360 -10.38 -12.84 -6.17
C PRO A 360 -10.36 -14.36 -6.16
N TYR A 361 -11.44 -14.97 -5.68
CA TYR A 361 -11.43 -16.41 -5.39
C TYR A 361 -11.32 -17.30 -6.64
N TYR A 362 -11.62 -16.76 -7.82
CA TYR A 362 -11.45 -17.44 -9.12
C TYR A 362 -10.01 -17.43 -9.66
N GLN A 363 -9.07 -16.83 -8.93
CA GLN A 363 -7.64 -16.83 -9.26
C GLN A 363 -6.91 -17.96 -8.52
N PRO A 364 -5.73 -18.40 -9.00
CA PRO A 364 -4.96 -17.92 -10.16
C PRO A 364 -5.59 -18.25 -11.52
N LYS A 365 -5.23 -17.49 -12.56
CA LYS A 365 -5.60 -17.81 -13.95
C LYS A 365 -4.56 -18.72 -14.61
N LYS A 366 -5.00 -19.53 -15.58
CA LYS A 366 -4.12 -20.50 -16.29
C LYS A 366 -3.26 -19.81 -17.35
N SER A 367 -3.77 -18.73 -17.94
CA SER A 367 -3.04 -17.92 -18.92
C SER A 367 -3.43 -16.44 -18.80
N ILE A 368 -2.55 -15.56 -19.27
CA ILE A 368 -2.83 -14.11 -19.33
C ILE A 368 -4.05 -13.78 -20.22
N GLY A 369 -4.36 -14.63 -21.20
CA GLY A 369 -5.54 -14.49 -22.06
C GLY A 369 -6.87 -14.79 -21.37
N ASP A 370 -6.83 -15.44 -20.20
CA ASP A 370 -8.00 -15.73 -19.38
C ASP A 370 -8.38 -14.56 -18.45
N PHE A 371 -7.59 -13.49 -18.46
CA PHE A 371 -7.98 -12.24 -17.82
C PHE A 371 -8.97 -11.51 -18.72
N ALA A 372 -10.05 -11.02 -18.11
CA ALA A 372 -11.05 -10.16 -18.75
C ALA A 372 -10.45 -8.89 -19.40
N TYR A 373 -9.28 -8.47 -18.89
CA TYR A 373 -8.57 -7.26 -19.26
C TYR A 373 -7.11 -7.58 -19.58
N SER A 374 -6.66 -7.07 -20.73
CA SER A 374 -5.24 -7.14 -21.08
C SER A 374 -4.49 -6.02 -20.36
N PRO A 375 -3.32 -6.31 -19.76
CA PRO A 375 -2.42 -5.29 -19.24
C PRO A 375 -2.14 -4.22 -20.30
N ASN A 376 -1.95 -2.98 -19.86
CA ASN A 376 -1.59 -1.83 -20.71
C ASN A 376 -2.69 -1.33 -21.67
N SER A 377 -3.94 -1.79 -21.50
CA SER A 377 -5.09 -1.30 -22.26
C SER A 377 -5.67 0.02 -21.70
N GLY A 378 -6.31 0.86 -22.52
CA GLY A 378 -7.05 2.02 -22.00
C GLY A 378 -6.20 3.14 -21.36
N GLY A 379 -4.90 3.22 -21.68
CA GLY A 379 -4.03 4.35 -21.28
C GLY A 379 -3.20 4.15 -19.99
N PHE A 380 -3.23 2.96 -19.39
CA PHE A 380 -2.51 2.65 -18.15
C PHE A 380 -1.33 1.71 -18.41
N SER A 381 -0.19 2.27 -18.78
CA SER A 381 0.98 1.51 -19.28
C SER A 381 1.81 0.77 -18.23
N ASN A 382 1.42 0.83 -16.95
CA ASN A 382 2.20 0.26 -15.83
C ASN A 382 1.47 -0.88 -15.13
N ASP A 383 0.50 -1.48 -15.82
CA ASP A 383 -0.14 -2.69 -15.33
C ASP A 383 0.84 -3.83 -15.17
N PRO A 384 0.60 -4.74 -14.22
CA PRO A 384 1.38 -5.97 -14.16
C PRO A 384 1.10 -6.76 -15.44
N THR A 385 2.14 -6.98 -16.23
CA THR A 385 2.09 -7.82 -17.44
C THR A 385 2.15 -9.30 -17.09
N PHE A 386 2.60 -9.63 -15.87
CA PHE A 386 2.89 -10.99 -15.40
C PHE A 386 3.85 -11.76 -16.31
N SER A 387 4.69 -11.05 -17.07
CA SER A 387 5.65 -11.65 -18.00
C SER A 387 6.77 -12.43 -17.30
N ASP A 388 6.98 -12.16 -16.02
CA ASP A 388 7.96 -12.79 -15.14
C ASP A 388 7.39 -14.05 -14.42
N CYS A 389 6.13 -14.39 -14.67
CA CYS A 389 5.49 -15.56 -14.08
C CYS A 389 5.95 -16.86 -14.75
N SER A 390 6.51 -17.76 -13.95
CA SER A 390 6.90 -19.11 -14.38
C SER A 390 6.02 -20.22 -13.78
N GLN A 391 5.32 -19.93 -12.68
CA GLN A 391 4.44 -20.88 -12.00
C GLN A 391 2.95 -20.56 -12.23
N PRO A 392 2.06 -21.57 -12.19
CA PRO A 392 0.62 -21.36 -12.37
C PRO A 392 -0.02 -20.42 -11.33
N ASN A 393 0.46 -20.43 -10.08
CA ASN A 393 -0.06 -19.59 -8.99
C ASN A 393 0.49 -18.15 -8.97
N CYS A 394 1.30 -17.78 -9.96
CA CYS A 394 1.83 -16.42 -10.13
C CYS A 394 0.83 -15.46 -10.78
N LEU A 395 -0.08 -16.00 -11.61
CA LEU A 395 -1.09 -15.23 -12.35
C LEU A 395 -2.29 -14.87 -11.46
N SER A 396 -2.01 -14.10 -10.40
CA SER A 396 -2.97 -13.62 -9.41
C SER A 396 -2.77 -12.13 -9.15
N ALA A 397 -3.81 -11.46 -8.67
CA ALA A 397 -3.79 -10.04 -8.42
C ALA A 397 -2.80 -9.68 -7.30
N TRP A 398 -2.02 -8.63 -7.51
CA TRP A 398 -1.17 -8.09 -6.46
C TRP A 398 -2.02 -7.44 -5.36
N ALA A 399 -1.71 -7.70 -4.09
CA ALA A 399 -2.35 -6.99 -2.99
C ALA A 399 -1.94 -5.51 -2.99
N LEU A 400 -0.63 -5.26 -3.07
CA LEU A 400 -0.05 -3.92 -3.10
C LEU A 400 1.12 -3.86 -4.08
N ARG A 401 1.11 -2.88 -4.97
CA ARG A 401 2.26 -2.52 -5.81
C ARG A 401 2.70 -1.10 -5.49
N VAL A 402 3.97 -0.91 -5.16
CA VAL A 402 4.57 0.41 -4.94
C VAL A 402 5.65 0.64 -5.97
N LEU A 403 5.44 1.60 -6.86
CA LEU A 403 6.23 1.82 -8.06
C LEU A 403 6.73 3.26 -8.12
N SER A 404 8.04 3.45 -8.24
CA SER A 404 8.67 4.77 -8.47
C SER A 404 8.16 5.85 -7.52
N SER A 405 7.98 5.49 -6.24
CA SER A 405 7.31 6.31 -5.23
C SER A 405 8.24 6.55 -4.04
N LYS A 406 7.96 7.59 -3.26
CA LYS A 406 8.78 7.93 -2.08
C LYS A 406 7.97 8.44 -0.90
N ILE A 407 8.53 8.32 0.30
CA ILE A 407 7.92 8.80 1.54
C ILE A 407 6.54 8.16 1.72
N ILE A 408 6.55 6.85 1.93
CA ILE A 408 5.35 6.03 2.06
C ILE A 408 5.37 5.40 3.45
N LEU A 409 4.39 5.74 4.28
CA LEU A 409 4.26 5.23 5.63
C LEU A 409 3.03 4.33 5.71
N ILE A 410 3.27 3.05 5.95
CA ILE A 410 2.21 2.04 6.03
C ILE A 410 2.26 1.43 7.42
N TYR A 411 1.20 1.67 8.20
CA TYR A 411 1.04 1.09 9.51
C TYR A 411 -0.07 0.05 9.47
N SER A 412 0.39 -1.20 9.49
CA SER A 412 -0.41 -2.41 9.52
C SER A 412 -1.11 -2.73 8.19
N THR A 413 -0.92 -3.96 7.71
CA THR A 413 -1.60 -4.50 6.53
C THR A 413 -1.98 -5.96 6.67
N GLY A 414 -3.16 -6.31 6.16
CA GLY A 414 -3.72 -7.64 6.14
C GLY A 414 -4.04 -8.10 4.73
N PHE A 415 -3.15 -8.87 4.12
CA PHE A 415 -3.30 -9.29 2.71
C PHE A 415 -3.45 -10.80 2.59
N TYR A 416 -4.58 -11.25 2.05
CA TYR A 416 -4.97 -12.66 2.09
C TYR A 416 -5.22 -13.25 0.71
N SER A 417 -4.87 -14.52 0.57
CA SER A 417 -5.21 -15.37 -0.57
C SER A 417 -5.76 -16.70 -0.06
N PHE A 418 -7.08 -16.88 -0.08
CA PHE A 418 -7.73 -18.05 0.53
C PHE A 418 -7.93 -19.22 -0.44
N PHE A 419 -8.01 -18.93 -1.75
CA PHE A 419 -8.47 -19.87 -2.76
C PHE A 419 -7.44 -20.07 -3.87
N ASN A 420 -7.53 -21.23 -4.51
CA ASN A 420 -6.90 -21.51 -5.79
C ASN A 420 -8.00 -22.04 -6.73
N ASP A 421 -8.45 -21.20 -7.67
CA ASP A 421 -9.55 -21.50 -8.60
C ASP A 421 -10.80 -21.99 -7.87
N GLN A 422 -11.25 -21.19 -6.89
CA GLN A 422 -12.39 -21.43 -6.00
C GLN A 422 -12.26 -22.66 -5.09
N GLN A 423 -11.11 -23.33 -5.07
CA GLN A 423 -10.85 -24.43 -4.15
C GLN A 423 -10.12 -23.94 -2.91
N LEU A 424 -10.65 -24.31 -1.75
CA LEU A 424 -9.99 -24.15 -0.46
C LEU A 424 -8.93 -25.25 -0.25
N GLY A 425 -7.98 -25.00 0.66
CA GLY A 425 -6.98 -25.98 1.09
C GLY A 425 -5.53 -25.59 0.79
N CYS A 426 -5.30 -24.73 -0.20
CA CYS A 426 -3.97 -24.15 -0.47
C CYS A 426 -3.48 -23.25 0.67
N GLY A 427 -4.40 -22.63 1.43
CA GLY A 427 -4.06 -21.74 2.55
C GLY A 427 -3.26 -22.47 3.64
N GLY A 428 -3.60 -23.73 3.94
CA GLY A 428 -2.84 -24.54 4.90
C GLY A 428 -1.41 -24.86 4.46
N GLN A 429 -1.12 -24.79 3.15
CA GLN A 429 0.20 -24.93 2.56
C GLN A 429 0.87 -23.59 2.24
N GLN A 430 0.15 -22.47 2.44
CA GLN A 430 0.62 -21.11 2.20
C GLN A 430 1.09 -20.90 0.75
N ASN A 431 0.37 -21.50 -0.21
CA ASN A 431 0.76 -21.53 -1.64
C ASN A 431 -0.39 -21.25 -2.61
N CYS A 432 -1.49 -20.62 -2.16
CA CYS A 432 -2.60 -20.21 -3.02
C CYS A 432 -2.13 -19.25 -4.12
N GLN A 433 -1.21 -18.36 -3.75
CA GLN A 433 -0.62 -17.35 -4.63
C GLN A 433 0.89 -17.30 -4.45
N GLU A 434 1.64 -16.99 -5.51
CA GLU A 434 3.09 -16.89 -5.41
C GLU A 434 3.51 -15.63 -4.63
N ARG A 435 2.96 -14.46 -4.98
CA ARG A 435 3.46 -13.14 -4.51
C ARG A 435 2.33 -12.16 -4.20
N LEU A 436 2.42 -11.41 -3.10
CA LEU A 436 1.38 -10.44 -2.70
C LEU A 436 1.79 -8.97 -2.84
N ILE A 437 3.01 -8.61 -2.44
CA ILE A 437 3.46 -7.21 -2.40
C ILE A 437 4.62 -7.03 -3.37
N GLN A 438 4.53 -6.06 -4.28
CA GLN A 438 5.61 -5.69 -5.17
C GLN A 438 6.14 -4.30 -4.82
N THR A 439 7.46 -4.17 -4.72
CA THR A 439 8.15 -2.88 -4.63
C THR A 439 9.07 -2.71 -5.84
N ASN A 440 9.14 -1.51 -6.42
CA ASN A 440 10.04 -1.21 -7.51
C ASN A 440 10.42 0.28 -7.53
N TYR A 441 11.73 0.59 -7.45
CA TYR A 441 12.26 1.96 -7.39
C TYR A 441 11.60 2.80 -6.30
N VAL A 442 11.60 2.28 -5.06
CA VAL A 442 10.94 2.90 -3.90
C VAL A 442 11.98 3.29 -2.86
N GLY A 443 11.85 4.47 -2.25
CA GLY A 443 12.66 4.83 -1.08
C GLY A 443 11.87 5.63 -0.05
N GLU A 444 12.40 5.73 1.16
CA GLU A 444 11.66 6.19 2.35
C GLU A 444 10.32 5.44 2.52
N LEU A 445 10.33 4.13 2.32
CA LEU A 445 9.21 3.24 2.65
C LEU A 445 9.37 2.71 4.07
N PHE A 446 8.48 3.13 4.96
CA PHE A 446 8.38 2.63 6.32
C PHE A 446 7.14 1.75 6.41
N TYR A 447 7.36 0.44 6.54
CA TYR A 447 6.27 -0.53 6.49
C TYR A 447 6.25 -1.38 7.76
N TYR A 448 5.20 -1.19 8.56
CA TYR A 448 5.04 -1.81 9.88
C TYR A 448 3.88 -2.80 9.91
N ASN A 449 4.00 -3.86 10.70
CA ASN A 449 2.97 -4.88 10.94
C ASN A 449 2.33 -5.45 9.67
N ILE A 450 3.14 -6.14 8.87
CA ILE A 450 2.68 -6.87 7.67
C ILE A 450 2.23 -8.25 8.11
N PHE A 451 0.96 -8.56 7.87
CA PHE A 451 0.45 -9.91 8.04
C PHE A 451 -0.27 -10.39 6.80
N THR A 452 0.10 -11.59 6.37
CA THR A 452 -0.42 -12.19 5.14
C THR A 452 -0.90 -13.61 5.37
N TYR A 453 -1.64 -14.14 4.40
CA TYR A 453 -2.08 -15.53 4.39
C TYR A 453 -2.14 -16.09 2.97
N GLY A 454 -1.74 -17.34 2.80
CA GLY A 454 -1.92 -18.10 1.57
C GLY A 454 -0.97 -17.75 0.43
N ALA A 455 0.12 -17.03 0.71
CA ALA A 455 1.12 -16.67 -0.29
C ALA A 455 2.52 -17.15 0.07
N THR A 456 3.31 -17.52 -0.94
CA THR A 456 4.69 -18.00 -0.74
C THR A 456 5.64 -16.85 -0.44
N GLU A 457 5.56 -15.76 -1.20
CA GLU A 457 6.31 -14.52 -1.00
C GLU A 457 5.39 -13.42 -0.45
N ILE A 458 5.74 -12.90 0.73
CA ILE A 458 5.09 -11.77 1.37
C ILE A 458 5.41 -10.50 0.58
N ILE A 459 6.70 -10.22 0.40
CA ILE A 459 7.22 -9.08 -0.36
C ILE A 459 8.17 -9.59 -1.43
N SER A 460 7.96 -9.12 -2.65
CA SER A 460 8.71 -9.50 -3.85
C SER A 460 9.25 -8.23 -4.53
N PRO A 461 10.43 -7.74 -4.11
CA PRO A 461 11.05 -6.59 -4.74
C PRO A 461 11.41 -6.89 -6.20
N ALA A 462 11.08 -5.98 -7.10
CA ALA A 462 11.42 -6.08 -8.51
C ALA A 462 12.95 -6.07 -8.68
N GLY A 463 13.49 -6.97 -9.50
CA GLY A 463 14.93 -7.18 -9.63
C GLY A 463 15.55 -8.03 -8.51
N GLY A 464 14.77 -8.45 -7.51
CA GLY A 464 15.23 -9.31 -6.42
C GLY A 464 16.15 -8.62 -5.41
N VAL A 465 16.13 -7.29 -5.35
CA VAL A 465 16.91 -6.49 -4.40
C VAL A 465 16.00 -5.47 -3.71
N PRO A 466 15.85 -5.52 -2.36
CA PRO A 466 16.35 -6.57 -1.47
C PRO A 466 15.76 -7.95 -1.80
N PRO A 467 16.31 -9.03 -1.23
CA PRO A 467 15.78 -10.38 -1.45
C PRO A 467 14.27 -10.49 -1.14
N PRO A 468 13.53 -11.37 -1.82
CA PRO A 468 12.14 -11.64 -1.48
C PRO A 468 11.99 -12.15 -0.04
N ILE A 469 10.91 -11.75 0.61
CA ILE A 469 10.55 -12.21 1.96
C ILE A 469 9.54 -13.33 1.85
N PHE A 470 9.91 -14.53 2.31
CA PHE A 470 9.05 -15.70 2.22
C PHE A 470 8.20 -15.89 3.47
N PHE A 471 7.01 -16.46 3.29
CA PHE A 471 6.10 -16.78 4.38
C PHE A 471 6.71 -17.79 5.37
N ASN A 472 7.38 -18.81 4.83
CA ASN A 472 7.98 -19.89 5.62
C ASN A 472 9.34 -19.52 6.24
N ASP A 473 9.83 -18.28 6.07
CA ASP A 473 11.08 -17.80 6.67
C ASP A 473 10.87 -17.38 8.13
N SER A 474 10.29 -18.26 8.93
CA SER A 474 9.92 -18.01 10.35
C SER A 474 8.95 -16.83 10.54
N ASN A 475 8.29 -16.37 9.48
CA ASN A 475 7.30 -15.29 9.56
C ASN A 475 5.95 -15.79 10.04
N GLN A 476 5.62 -17.07 9.88
CA GLN A 476 4.35 -17.63 10.35
C GLN A 476 4.22 -17.56 11.88
N ASN A 477 3.12 -16.97 12.35
CA ASN A 477 2.77 -16.89 13.76
C ASN A 477 1.26 -17.13 13.93
N GLY A 478 0.90 -18.37 14.25
CA GLY A 478 -0.48 -18.85 14.22
C GLY A 478 -1.06 -18.92 12.79
N TYR A 479 -2.19 -18.24 12.56
CA TYR A 479 -2.90 -18.29 11.28
C TYR A 479 -2.17 -17.52 10.16
N THR A 480 -1.62 -16.35 10.45
CA THR A 480 -0.99 -15.43 9.49
C THR A 480 0.54 -15.43 9.58
N SER A 481 1.20 -14.78 8.61
CA SER A 481 2.55 -14.27 8.83
C SER A 481 2.52 -13.01 9.70
N GLU A 482 3.61 -12.73 10.41
CA GLU A 482 3.76 -11.51 11.21
C GLU A 482 5.17 -10.93 11.02
N VAL A 483 5.25 -9.80 10.32
CA VAL A 483 6.45 -8.98 10.15
C VAL A 483 6.20 -7.63 10.83
N ALA A 484 6.86 -7.39 11.95
CA ALA A 484 6.68 -6.18 12.76
C ALA A 484 7.18 -4.92 12.04
N ALA A 485 8.31 -5.02 11.32
CA ALA A 485 8.86 -3.90 10.55
C ALA A 485 9.64 -4.37 9.32
N PHE A 486 9.46 -3.67 8.20
CA PHE A 486 10.24 -3.80 6.98
C PHE A 486 10.81 -2.42 6.63
N LEU A 487 12.11 -2.25 6.85
CA LEU A 487 12.84 -1.00 6.74
C LEU A 487 14.01 -1.06 5.74
N GLU A 488 14.14 -2.14 4.97
CA GLU A 488 15.19 -2.28 3.94
C GLU A 488 15.12 -1.17 2.86
N LEU A 489 13.94 -0.58 2.68
CA LEU A 489 13.65 0.50 1.73
C LEU A 489 13.40 1.86 2.43
N ALA A 490 13.76 1.98 3.72
CA ALA A 490 13.54 3.20 4.50
C ALA A 490 14.50 4.35 4.14
N ASP A 491 15.63 4.06 3.48
CA ASP A 491 16.55 5.09 2.97
C ASP A 491 16.06 5.61 1.60
N LEU A 492 16.31 6.89 1.31
CA LEU A 492 16.02 7.50 0.02
C LEU A 492 16.83 6.85 -1.11
N SER A 493 18.05 6.40 -0.84
CA SER A 493 18.93 5.74 -1.81
C SER A 493 18.31 4.46 -2.36
N ALA A 494 17.37 3.85 -1.64
CA ALA A 494 16.67 2.65 -2.08
C ALA A 494 15.83 2.89 -3.35
N GLN A 495 15.58 4.14 -3.76
CA GLN A 495 14.92 4.46 -5.04
C GLN A 495 15.68 3.96 -6.27
N SER A 496 16.97 3.63 -6.16
CA SER A 496 17.72 2.99 -7.24
C SER A 496 17.47 1.48 -7.33
N LEU A 497 16.87 0.87 -6.31
CA LEU A 497 16.62 -0.57 -6.24
C LEU A 497 15.34 -0.92 -6.99
N GLY A 498 15.45 -1.81 -7.96
CA GLY A 498 14.34 -2.17 -8.82
C GLY A 498 14.80 -2.81 -10.12
N SER A 499 13.83 -3.13 -10.97
CA SER A 499 14.06 -3.53 -12.34
C SER A 499 13.06 -2.86 -13.27
N GLU A 500 13.39 -2.77 -14.54
CA GLU A 500 12.41 -2.36 -15.54
C GLU A 500 11.26 -3.38 -15.57
N LEU A 501 10.06 -2.91 -15.24
CA LEU A 501 8.85 -3.72 -15.28
C LEU A 501 8.37 -3.77 -16.73
N GLY A 502 8.92 -4.69 -17.51
CA GLY A 502 8.32 -5.18 -18.76
C GLY A 502 7.64 -4.12 -19.63
N SER A 503 8.35 -3.05 -20.00
CA SER A 503 7.97 -2.26 -21.17
C SER A 503 8.42 -3.05 -22.38
N GLY A 504 7.51 -3.29 -23.34
CA GLY A 504 7.82 -3.99 -24.59
C GLY A 504 9.13 -3.47 -25.19
N GLY A 505 9.99 -4.39 -25.63
CA GLY A 505 11.36 -4.12 -26.05
C GLY A 505 11.49 -2.88 -26.92
N GLY A 506 11.79 -1.75 -26.30
CA GLY A 506 12.46 -0.66 -26.96
C GLY A 506 13.92 -1.07 -27.02
N ASN A 507 14.46 -1.24 -28.22
CA ASN A 507 15.90 -1.36 -28.41
C ASN A 507 16.53 -0.01 -28.02
N GLY A 508 16.68 0.24 -26.71
CA GLY A 508 17.50 1.32 -26.21
C GLY A 508 18.91 1.20 -26.78
N SER A 509 19.66 2.29 -26.75
CA SER A 509 21.03 2.32 -27.30
C SER A 509 21.99 1.38 -26.57
N GLY A 510 21.61 0.83 -25.41
CA GLY A 510 22.44 -0.10 -24.64
C GLY A 510 23.67 0.59 -24.08
N VAL A 511 24.83 -0.07 -24.12
CA VAL A 511 26.08 0.52 -23.63
C VAL A 511 26.67 1.46 -24.69
N VAL A 512 26.73 2.75 -24.37
CA VAL A 512 27.29 3.80 -25.22
C VAL A 512 28.67 4.18 -24.69
N TYR A 513 29.73 3.78 -25.41
CA TYR A 513 31.10 4.15 -25.08
C TYR A 513 31.43 5.53 -25.62
N ILE A 514 31.78 6.44 -24.74
CA ILE A 514 32.14 7.81 -25.10
C ILE A 514 33.64 7.88 -25.40
N ASN A 515 34.01 8.56 -26.48
CA ASN A 515 35.40 8.66 -26.91
C ASN A 515 36.21 9.58 -25.95
N PRO A 516 37.46 9.24 -25.57
CA PRO A 516 38.32 10.07 -24.72
C PRO A 516 38.51 11.52 -25.20
N THR A 517 38.31 11.76 -26.50
CA THR A 517 38.36 13.10 -27.11
C THR A 517 37.31 14.07 -26.55
N ILE A 518 36.23 13.60 -25.92
CA ILE A 518 35.18 14.43 -25.32
C ILE A 518 35.74 15.44 -24.30
N TRP A 519 36.81 15.07 -23.59
CA TRP A 519 37.46 15.93 -22.60
C TRP A 519 38.23 17.11 -23.23
N MET A 520 38.57 17.00 -24.52
CA MET A 520 39.27 18.05 -25.27
C MET A 520 38.30 19.00 -25.99
N GLU A 521 37.01 18.68 -26.04
CA GLU A 521 36.01 19.52 -26.68
C GLU A 521 35.59 20.70 -25.79
N PRO A 522 35.22 21.86 -26.37
CA PRO A 522 34.64 22.98 -25.63
C PRO A 522 33.38 22.55 -24.85
N GLN A 523 33.20 23.04 -23.62
CA GLN A 523 32.07 22.65 -22.76
C GLN A 523 30.70 22.83 -23.45
N ALA A 524 30.53 23.91 -24.21
CA ALA A 524 29.29 24.19 -24.96
C ALA A 524 28.96 23.19 -26.08
N SER A 525 29.89 22.31 -26.46
CA SER A 525 29.68 21.27 -27.48
C SER A 525 29.63 19.85 -26.92
N ARG A 526 29.90 19.65 -25.62
CA ARG A 526 29.87 18.33 -24.98
C ARG A 526 28.44 17.87 -24.78
N THR A 527 27.87 17.27 -25.82
CA THR A 527 26.51 16.72 -25.79
C THR A 527 26.59 15.25 -26.14
N VAL A 528 26.11 14.39 -25.25
CA VAL A 528 25.99 12.95 -25.50
C VAL A 528 24.53 12.57 -25.29
N ASP A 529 23.96 11.91 -26.29
CA ASP A 529 22.55 11.54 -26.30
C ASP A 529 22.41 10.06 -26.66
N CYS A 530 21.34 9.43 -26.16
CA CYS A 530 21.03 8.04 -26.39
C CYS A 530 19.52 7.83 -26.35
N ILE A 531 19.05 6.72 -26.92
CA ILE A 531 17.67 6.27 -26.74
C ILE A 531 17.64 5.40 -25.47
N PRO A 532 16.93 5.80 -24.40
CA PRO A 532 16.82 4.98 -23.20
C PRO A 532 16.11 3.63 -23.49
N PRO A 533 16.48 2.53 -22.81
CA PRO A 533 17.53 2.45 -21.79
C PRO A 533 18.95 2.46 -22.37
N CYS A 534 19.86 3.22 -21.75
CA CYS A 534 21.27 3.23 -22.12
C CYS A 534 22.20 3.44 -20.91
N THR A 535 23.45 2.99 -21.03
CA THR A 535 24.53 3.22 -20.07
C THR A 535 25.66 3.95 -20.76
N PHE A 536 25.94 5.18 -20.34
CA PHE A 536 27.11 5.91 -20.80
C PHE A 536 28.34 5.41 -20.06
N VAL A 537 29.30 4.89 -20.82
CA VAL A 537 30.64 4.53 -20.33
C VAL A 537 31.55 5.68 -20.68
N LEU A 538 31.85 6.50 -19.67
CA LEU A 538 32.74 7.63 -19.80
C LEU A 538 34.21 7.16 -19.79
N PRO A 539 35.05 7.67 -20.70
CA PRO A 539 36.47 7.37 -20.69
C PRO A 539 37.12 8.05 -19.49
N PRO A 540 38.16 7.45 -18.89
CA PRO A 540 38.89 8.08 -17.80
C PRO A 540 39.46 9.43 -18.24
N ILE A 541 39.54 10.39 -17.31
CA ILE A 541 40.22 11.66 -17.55
C ILE A 541 41.72 11.40 -17.49
N THR A 542 42.44 11.72 -18.56
CA THR A 542 43.90 11.60 -18.61
C THR A 542 44.55 12.87 -18.09
N LEU A 543 45.55 12.72 -17.23
CA LEU A 543 46.33 13.81 -16.66
C LEU A 543 47.64 13.96 -17.44
N ALA A 544 48.01 15.20 -17.79
CA ALA A 544 49.20 15.48 -18.60
C ALA A 544 50.52 15.02 -17.94
N THR A 545 50.53 14.93 -16.61
CA THR A 545 51.67 14.44 -15.83
C THR A 545 51.17 13.54 -14.69
N PRO A 546 51.98 12.56 -14.24
CA PRO A 546 51.67 11.79 -13.03
C PRO A 546 51.36 12.72 -11.88
N THR A 547 50.14 12.64 -11.36
CA THR A 547 49.63 13.53 -10.32
C THR A 547 49.31 12.70 -9.08
N THR A 548 49.80 13.15 -7.92
CA THR A 548 49.48 12.54 -6.64
C THR A 548 48.24 13.21 -6.06
N ILE A 549 47.13 12.47 -6.01
CA ILE A 549 45.87 12.89 -5.41
C ILE A 549 45.91 12.51 -3.93
N THR A 550 45.86 13.53 -3.06
CA THR A 550 45.75 13.36 -1.61
C THR A 550 44.30 13.55 -1.21
N PHE A 551 43.71 12.55 -0.57
CA PHE A 551 42.33 12.63 -0.10
C PHE A 551 42.27 13.24 1.30
N PRO A 552 41.26 14.08 1.60
CA PRO A 552 41.00 14.47 2.97
C PRO A 552 40.65 13.24 3.81
N PRO A 553 40.85 13.29 5.14
CA PRO A 553 40.44 12.20 6.01
C PRO A 553 38.94 11.89 5.83
N TRP A 554 38.61 10.64 5.54
CA TRP A 554 37.23 10.23 5.29
C TRP A 554 36.60 9.79 6.61
N THR A 555 35.61 10.55 7.07
CA THR A 555 34.86 10.23 8.28
C THR A 555 33.74 9.25 7.92
N THR A 556 33.75 8.08 8.55
CA THR A 556 32.73 7.04 8.36
C THR A 556 32.38 6.42 9.71
N THR A 557 31.30 5.64 9.77
CA THR A 557 30.88 4.94 10.99
C THR A 557 31.27 3.47 10.90
N LEU A 558 31.96 2.97 11.91
CA LEU A 558 32.27 1.55 12.08
C LEU A 558 31.26 0.96 13.06
N GLU A 559 30.57 -0.10 12.66
CA GLU A 559 29.77 -0.90 13.57
C GLU A 559 30.68 -1.86 14.33
N VAL A 560 30.78 -1.66 15.65
CA VAL A 560 31.55 -2.53 16.54
C VAL A 560 30.57 -3.35 17.35
N GLY A 561 30.50 -4.65 17.07
CA GLY A 561 29.64 -5.59 17.75
C GLY A 561 30.38 -6.55 18.67
N TRP A 562 29.79 -6.88 19.82
CA TRP A 562 30.25 -7.96 20.69
C TRP A 562 29.06 -8.74 21.25
N THR A 563 29.30 -10.03 21.50
CA THR A 563 28.31 -10.92 22.10
C THR A 563 28.41 -10.82 23.61
N THR A 564 27.35 -10.33 24.26
CA THR A 564 27.25 -10.32 25.72
C THR A 564 26.47 -11.55 26.17
N THR A 565 27.11 -12.39 26.98
CA THR A 565 26.50 -13.60 27.51
C THR A 565 25.99 -13.33 28.92
N SER A 566 24.67 -13.37 29.11
CA SER A 566 24.05 -13.28 30.43
C SER A 566 23.51 -14.64 30.87
N ALA A 567 23.92 -15.09 32.05
CA ALA A 567 23.43 -16.32 32.65
C ALA A 567 22.39 -15.99 33.72
N TYR A 568 21.20 -16.56 33.60
CA TYR A 568 20.13 -16.43 34.58
C TYR A 568 19.86 -17.78 35.22
N THR A 569 19.82 -17.81 36.55
CA THR A 569 19.51 -19.01 37.32
C THR A 569 18.01 -19.03 37.59
N THR A 570 17.30 -19.99 37.01
CA THR A 570 15.88 -20.19 37.27
C THR A 570 15.71 -21.31 38.29
N THR A 571 14.79 -21.14 39.23
CA THR A 571 14.34 -22.22 40.12
C THR A 571 12.97 -22.67 39.68
N ASP A 572 12.87 -23.88 39.13
CA ASP A 572 11.61 -24.55 38.87
C ASP A 572 11.39 -25.72 39.85
N SER A 573 10.29 -26.45 39.69
CA SER A 573 9.92 -27.60 40.51
C SER A 573 10.82 -28.84 40.34
N VAL A 574 11.87 -28.78 39.51
CA VAL A 574 12.81 -29.88 39.22
C VAL A 574 14.24 -29.56 39.66
N GLY A 575 14.57 -28.30 39.96
CA GLY A 575 15.85 -27.87 40.54
C GLY A 575 16.39 -26.56 39.94
N PRO A 576 17.58 -26.08 40.35
CA PRO A 576 18.19 -24.90 39.74
C PRO A 576 18.74 -25.23 38.35
N ALA A 577 18.22 -24.57 37.32
CA ALA A 577 18.75 -24.62 35.94
C ALA A 577 19.39 -23.28 35.59
N THR A 578 20.58 -23.30 34.99
CA THR A 578 21.26 -22.09 34.51
C THR A 578 21.02 -21.98 33.01
N ILE A 579 20.30 -20.95 32.59
CA ILE A 579 20.06 -20.64 31.19
C ILE A 579 21.05 -19.56 30.77
N THR A 580 21.83 -19.85 29.75
CA THR A 580 22.82 -18.94 29.18
C THR A 580 22.23 -18.33 27.92
N THR A 581 22.00 -17.02 27.92
CA THR A 581 21.48 -16.29 26.75
C THR A 581 22.55 -15.35 26.22
N SER A 582 22.81 -15.41 24.93
CA SER A 582 23.77 -14.55 24.23
C SER A 582 23.00 -13.52 23.42
N PHE A 583 23.26 -12.24 23.62
CA PHE A 583 22.74 -11.17 22.75
C PHE A 583 23.90 -10.40 22.12
N PHE A 584 23.76 -10.09 20.84
CA PHE A 584 24.71 -9.28 20.10
C PHE A 584 24.39 -7.81 20.35
N THR A 585 25.37 -7.04 20.81
CA THR A 585 25.25 -5.60 21.00
C THR A 585 26.25 -4.96 20.07
N SER A 586 25.80 -4.01 19.24
CA SER A 586 26.69 -3.18 18.44
C SER A 586 26.50 -1.71 18.74
N ILE A 587 27.58 -0.96 18.59
CA ILE A 587 27.58 0.50 18.62
C ILE A 587 28.19 1.01 17.32
N TYR A 588 27.71 2.15 16.84
CA TYR A 588 28.32 2.86 15.73
C TYR A 588 29.33 3.88 16.29
N GLU A 589 30.61 3.63 16.08
CA GLU A 589 31.65 4.60 16.41
C GLU A 589 32.09 5.34 15.15
N THR A 590 32.16 6.67 15.24
CA THR A 590 32.71 7.49 14.17
C THR A 590 34.22 7.27 14.11
N THR A 591 34.72 6.81 12.98
CA THR A 591 36.15 6.64 12.70
C THR A 591 36.55 7.49 11.51
N VAL A 592 37.84 7.83 11.46
CA VAL A 592 38.41 8.64 10.38
C VAL A 592 39.45 7.80 9.67
N LEU A 593 39.17 7.43 8.43
CA LEU A 593 40.08 6.69 7.58
C LEU A 593 40.99 7.65 6.84
N THR A 594 42.29 7.42 6.95
CA THR A 594 43.26 8.09 6.08
C THR A 594 43.41 7.28 4.80
N ILE A 595 42.91 7.79 3.69
CA ILE A 595 43.05 7.15 2.39
C ILE A 595 44.46 7.46 1.87
N PRO A 596 45.29 6.45 1.55
CA PRO A 596 46.62 6.68 1.00
C PRO A 596 46.56 7.53 -0.27
N PRO A 597 47.50 8.47 -0.46
CA PRO A 597 47.56 9.23 -1.70
C PRO A 597 47.74 8.31 -2.90
N VAL A 598 46.99 8.55 -3.96
CA VAL A 598 47.09 7.78 -5.21
C VAL A 598 47.85 8.62 -6.22
N THR A 599 48.96 8.08 -6.72
CA THR A 599 49.66 8.69 -7.86
C THR A 599 49.17 8.02 -9.13
N THR A 600 48.50 8.78 -9.98
CA THR A 600 47.92 8.27 -11.23
C THR A 600 48.13 9.24 -12.39
N THR A 601 48.07 8.72 -13.61
CA THR A 601 47.97 9.46 -14.87
C THR A 601 46.55 9.45 -15.44
N GLU A 602 45.63 8.72 -14.81
CA GLU A 602 44.25 8.55 -15.28
C GLU A 602 43.28 8.53 -14.09
N ILE A 603 42.17 9.26 -14.20
CA ILE A 603 41.09 9.28 -13.21
C ILE A 603 39.89 8.52 -13.80
N PRO A 604 39.53 7.33 -13.27
CA PRO A 604 38.36 6.60 -13.73
C PRO A 604 37.08 7.36 -13.38
N ILE A 605 36.14 7.42 -14.32
CA ILE A 605 34.83 8.05 -14.15
C ILE A 605 33.76 6.96 -14.06
N TRP A 606 32.80 7.13 -13.16
CA TRP A 606 31.69 6.19 -13.01
C TRP A 606 30.77 6.21 -14.22
N ASN A 607 30.22 5.04 -14.56
CA ASN A 607 29.23 4.93 -15.62
C ASN A 607 27.93 5.65 -15.22
N VAL A 608 27.26 6.29 -16.18
CA VAL A 608 25.98 6.97 -15.96
C VAL A 608 24.87 6.16 -16.62
N GLU A 609 23.89 5.72 -15.84
CA GLU A 609 22.74 4.98 -16.34
C GLU A 609 21.57 5.93 -16.64
N ASN A 610 21.10 5.96 -17.89
CA ASN A 610 19.90 6.69 -18.29
C ASN A 610 18.75 5.71 -18.55
N LYS A 611 17.82 5.64 -17.59
CA LYS A 611 16.70 4.68 -17.55
C LYS A 611 15.32 5.32 -17.80
N ARG A 612 15.22 6.58 -18.26
CA ARG A 612 13.93 7.27 -18.50
C ARG A 612 13.93 8.12 -19.77
N ASN A 613 12.80 8.12 -20.49
CA ASN A 613 12.47 9.16 -21.49
C ASN A 613 12.14 10.48 -20.75
N HIS A 614 13.15 11.26 -20.38
CA HIS A 614 12.98 12.68 -20.04
C HIS A 614 14.33 13.41 -20.18
N ASP A 615 14.34 14.48 -20.97
CA ASP A 615 15.49 15.37 -21.19
C ASP A 615 16.02 15.94 -19.87
N TYR A 616 17.27 15.62 -19.52
CA TYR A 616 18.06 16.36 -18.54
C TYR A 616 19.20 17.06 -19.28
N ASN A 617 18.98 18.31 -19.66
CA ASN A 617 20.06 19.26 -19.82
C ASN A 617 20.37 19.77 -18.41
N ASP A 618 21.41 19.22 -17.78
CA ASP A 618 22.33 19.90 -16.86
C ASP A 618 23.24 18.84 -16.21
N ILE A 619 24.49 18.81 -16.66
CA ILE A 619 25.57 18.14 -15.94
C ILE A 619 26.03 19.13 -14.85
N PRO A 620 26.18 18.70 -13.57
CA PRO A 620 26.71 19.59 -12.54
C PRO A 620 28.18 19.92 -12.85
N ASP A 621 28.52 21.21 -12.85
CA ASP A 621 29.89 21.66 -12.67
C ASP A 621 30.35 21.30 -11.25
N GLU A 622 31.57 20.77 -11.11
CA GLU A 622 32.27 20.56 -9.83
C GLU A 622 32.46 21.86 -9.02
#